data_AF-A0A536E129-F1
#
_entry.id   AF-A0A536E129-F1
#
_cell.length_a   1.000
_cell.length_b   1.000
_cell.length_c   1.000
_cell.angle_alpha   90.00
_cell.angle_beta   90.00
_cell.angle_gamma   90.00
#
_symmetry.space_group_name_H-M   'P 1'
#
loop_
_entity.id
_entity.type
_entity.pdbx_description
1 polymer ?
#
loop_
_entity_poly.entity_id
_entity_poly.type
_entity_poly.pdbx_seq_one_letter_code
_entity_poly.pdbx_strand_id
1 'polypeptide(L)'
;MKLNGEWFASTAKPLPIPDASALHWQAGPALATARLIPHEGGVVIECELNNPGEAPLTFNGWRPIVIEGGESALRVGDEPWRASVLINGYQSWDYAGIHPLDEAITEGDRKPTATSWWTAAISDGEAMFVAQVLRASRFATVFRWHYHRDEHAGGTLPTDIPMFIAEQHGSPLSEPEQRSGLPQELRLELGPQTGLVSDPILLLYGDDGTATLRKALTAAGHAAGARSFPTVPRGWCSWYHLGLAVVISHGTPPSWPSECPSW
;
A
#
# COMPACT_ATOMS: atom_id res chain seq x y z
N MET A 1 -12.88 4.98 8.78
CA MET A 1 -12.17 4.11 9.76
C MET A 1 -13.12 3.03 10.28
N LYS A 2 -12.60 1.91 10.81
CA LYS A 2 -13.44 0.86 11.41
C LYS A 2 -13.24 0.80 12.93
N LEU A 3 -14.28 1.08 13.70
CA LEU A 3 -14.26 1.06 15.17
C LEU A 3 -15.30 0.07 15.70
N ASN A 4 -14.91 -0.77 16.65
CA ASN A 4 -15.78 -1.78 17.27
C ASN A 4 -16.53 -2.65 16.23
N GLY A 5 -15.89 -2.94 15.10
CA GLY A 5 -16.47 -3.71 14.00
C GLY A 5 -17.36 -2.92 13.03
N GLU A 6 -17.64 -1.63 13.28
CA GLU A 6 -18.49 -0.78 12.44
C GLU A 6 -17.65 0.17 11.57
N TRP A 7 -18.04 0.33 10.30
CA TRP A 7 -17.40 1.26 9.38
C TRP A 7 -18.00 2.66 9.49
N PHE A 8 -17.15 3.63 9.78
CA PHE A 8 -17.49 5.04 9.78
C PHE A 8 -16.90 5.67 8.51
N ALA A 9 -17.79 6.06 7.59
CA ALA A 9 -17.44 6.70 6.34
C ALA A 9 -17.18 8.20 6.53
N SER A 10 -16.18 8.72 5.82
CA SER A 10 -15.88 10.15 5.73
C SER A 10 -16.85 10.93 4.83
N THR A 11 -17.78 10.24 4.16
CA THR A 11 -18.79 10.83 3.27
C THR A 11 -19.87 11.61 4.05
N ALA A 12 -19.96 11.44 5.36
CA ALA A 12 -20.61 12.42 6.22
C ALA A 12 -19.74 13.69 6.21
N LYS A 13 -20.33 14.84 5.83
CA LYS A 13 -19.64 16.14 5.79
C LYS A 13 -18.71 16.27 7.01
N PRO A 14 -17.40 16.52 6.81
CA PRO A 14 -16.47 16.67 7.93
C PRO A 14 -16.99 17.74 8.89
N LEU A 15 -16.59 17.64 10.15
CA LEU A 15 -16.93 18.67 11.13
C LEU A 15 -16.45 20.04 10.57
N PRO A 16 -17.29 21.09 10.64
CA PRO A 16 -16.93 22.42 10.17
C PRO A 16 -15.94 23.06 11.13
N ILE A 17 -14.71 22.56 11.12
CA ILE A 17 -13.58 23.07 11.88
C ILE A 17 -12.74 23.88 10.91
N PRO A 18 -12.34 25.11 11.27
CA PRO A 18 -11.49 25.95 10.43
C PRO A 18 -10.04 25.45 10.47
N ASP A 19 -9.78 24.29 9.88
CA ASP A 19 -8.46 23.80 9.52
C ASP A 19 -8.47 23.47 8.03
N ALA A 20 -7.76 24.28 7.23
CA ALA A 20 -7.73 24.12 5.78
C ALA A 20 -6.92 22.89 5.33
N SER A 21 -6.14 22.29 6.23
CA SER A 21 -5.23 21.18 5.93
C SER A 21 -5.59 19.90 6.69
N ALA A 22 -6.73 19.88 7.38
CA ALA A 22 -7.22 18.70 8.06
C ALA A 22 -8.74 18.55 7.91
N LEU A 23 -9.17 17.30 7.89
CA LEU A 23 -10.56 16.92 7.91
C LEU A 23 -10.84 16.15 9.19
N HIS A 24 -11.95 16.44 9.86
CA HIS A 24 -12.27 15.86 11.15
C HIS A 24 -13.61 15.13 11.14
N TRP A 25 -13.67 14.00 11.83
CA TRP A 25 -14.89 13.20 12.02
C TRP A 25 -14.97 12.69 13.44
N GLN A 26 -16.20 12.57 13.94
CA GLN A 26 -16.46 12.05 15.28
C GLN A 26 -17.34 10.79 15.21
N ALA A 27 -16.92 9.74 15.90
CA ALA A 27 -17.66 8.48 16.04
C ALA A 27 -17.74 8.12 17.53
N GLY A 28 -18.86 8.45 18.17
CA GLY A 28 -18.97 8.38 19.63
C GLY A 28 -17.95 9.32 20.29
N PRO A 29 -17.16 8.85 21.29
CA PRO A 29 -16.09 9.66 21.86
C PRO A 29 -14.89 9.80 20.92
N ALA A 30 -14.67 8.88 19.97
CA ALA A 30 -13.49 8.90 19.12
C ALA A 30 -13.50 10.07 18.12
N LEU A 31 -12.38 10.79 18.06
CA LEU A 31 -12.11 11.84 17.09
C LEU A 31 -11.09 11.35 16.07
N ALA A 32 -11.49 11.26 14.80
CA ALA A 32 -10.58 10.99 13.70
C ALA A 32 -10.24 12.27 12.95
N THR A 33 -8.97 12.44 12.63
CA THR A 33 -8.44 13.56 11.86
C THR A 33 -7.65 13.02 10.68
N ALA A 34 -7.92 13.45 9.45
CA ALA A 34 -7.06 13.21 8.30
C ALA A 34 -6.34 14.51 7.96
N ARG A 35 -5.01 14.51 8.07
CA ARG A 35 -4.14 15.62 7.66
C ARG A 35 -3.73 15.45 6.21
N LEU A 36 -3.78 16.55 5.47
CA LEU A 36 -3.31 16.67 4.09
C LEU A 36 -2.07 17.56 4.08
N ILE A 37 -0.91 16.93 4.02
CA ILE A 37 0.39 17.62 4.18
C ILE A 37 1.05 17.75 2.81
N PRO A 38 1.23 18.96 2.26
CA PRO A 38 2.00 19.14 1.04
C PRO A 38 3.42 18.62 1.20
N HIS A 39 3.88 17.75 0.30
CA HIS A 39 5.20 17.15 0.38
C HIS A 39 5.75 16.86 -1.00
N GLU A 40 6.90 17.47 -1.34
CA GLU A 40 7.61 17.24 -2.60
C GLU A 40 6.69 17.24 -3.84
N GLY A 41 5.83 18.24 -4.00
CA GLY A 41 4.92 18.34 -5.15
C GLY A 41 3.78 17.30 -5.17
N GLY A 42 3.60 16.56 -4.09
CA GLY A 42 2.45 15.71 -3.82
C GLY A 42 1.78 16.07 -2.50
N VAL A 43 0.94 15.14 -2.02
CA VAL A 43 0.26 15.25 -0.72
C VAL A 43 0.49 13.99 0.08
N VAL A 44 0.87 14.14 1.34
CA VAL A 44 0.90 13.06 2.32
C VAL A 44 -0.41 13.07 3.08
N ILE A 45 -1.07 11.91 3.11
CA ILE A 45 -2.26 11.66 3.90
C ILE A 45 -1.83 10.90 5.15
N GLU A 46 -2.11 11.49 6.30
CA GLU A 46 -1.90 10.88 7.62
C GLU A 46 -3.21 10.96 8.40
N CYS A 47 -3.68 9.83 8.93
CA CYS A 47 -4.87 9.78 9.76
C CYS A 47 -4.48 9.59 11.22
N GLU A 48 -5.13 10.34 12.11
CA GLU A 48 -4.98 10.24 13.56
C GLU A 48 -6.34 9.90 14.17
N LEU A 49 -6.37 8.90 15.05
CA LEU A 49 -7.52 8.56 15.88
C LEU A 49 -7.18 8.91 17.32
N ASN A 50 -7.98 9.76 17.94
CA ASN A 50 -7.90 10.08 19.36
C ASN A 50 -9.12 9.53 20.09
N ASN A 51 -8.88 8.91 21.25
CA ASN A 51 -9.93 8.48 22.17
C ASN A 51 -9.97 9.42 23.40
N PRO A 52 -10.69 10.56 23.33
CA PRO A 52 -10.87 11.46 24.46
C PRO A 52 -11.87 10.93 25.51
N GLY A 53 -12.45 9.74 25.30
CA GLY A 53 -13.37 9.13 26.25
C GLY A 53 -12.67 8.50 27.45
N GLU A 54 -13.47 8.09 28.43
CA GLU A 54 -13.03 7.41 29.66
C GLU A 54 -12.96 5.88 29.53
N ALA A 55 -13.40 5.33 28.40
CA ALA A 55 -13.45 3.89 28.13
C ALA A 55 -12.57 3.52 26.91
N PRO A 56 -12.00 2.31 26.88
CA PRO A 56 -11.24 1.84 25.72
C PRO A 56 -12.13 1.65 24.48
N LEU A 57 -11.53 1.78 23.30
CA LEU A 57 -12.16 1.51 22.00
C LEU A 57 -11.40 0.41 21.27
N THR A 58 -12.09 -0.42 20.48
CA THR A 58 -11.44 -1.38 19.58
C THR A 58 -11.26 -0.74 18.21
N PHE A 59 -10.01 -0.59 17.79
CA PHE A 59 -9.63 -0.13 16.46
C PHE A 59 -9.35 -1.32 15.54
N ASN A 60 -10.02 -1.35 14.37
CA ASN A 60 -9.92 -2.46 13.44
C ASN A 60 -9.18 -2.17 12.13
N GLY A 61 -9.04 -0.90 11.73
CA GLY A 61 -8.31 -0.54 10.51
C GLY A 61 -8.67 0.83 9.94
N TRP A 62 -7.85 1.26 8.97
CA TRP A 62 -8.02 2.52 8.26
C TRP A 62 -8.47 2.29 6.82
N ARG A 63 -9.23 3.26 6.30
CA ARG A 63 -9.46 3.47 4.86
C ARG A 63 -9.12 4.92 4.56
N PRO A 64 -7.83 5.29 4.53
CA PRO A 64 -7.42 6.69 4.40
C PRO A 64 -7.83 7.29 3.06
N ILE A 65 -7.96 6.47 2.01
CA ILE A 65 -8.33 6.92 0.67
C ILE A 65 -9.47 6.03 0.17
N VAL A 66 -10.56 6.68 -0.22
CA VAL A 66 -11.66 6.09 -0.97
C VAL A 66 -12.03 7.07 -2.07
N ILE A 67 -11.74 6.70 -3.30
CA ILE A 67 -12.23 7.35 -4.50
C ILE A 67 -13.34 6.46 -5.03
N GLU A 68 -14.53 7.03 -5.18
CA GLU A 68 -15.70 6.40 -5.79
C GLU A 68 -16.22 7.35 -6.88
N GLY A 69 -16.60 6.80 -8.03
CA GLY A 69 -16.70 7.49 -9.33
C GLY A 69 -17.62 8.71 -9.43
N GLY A 70 -17.69 9.29 -10.63
CA GLY A 70 -18.30 10.59 -10.90
C GLY A 70 -17.23 11.65 -11.17
N GLU A 71 -17.39 12.86 -10.63
CA GLU A 71 -16.39 13.95 -10.78
C GLU A 71 -15.05 13.63 -10.09
N SER A 72 -15.04 12.68 -9.16
CA SER A 72 -13.86 12.29 -8.37
C SER A 72 -13.08 11.13 -8.97
N ALA A 73 -13.55 10.52 -10.06
CA ALA A 73 -12.89 9.36 -10.66
C ALA A 73 -11.44 9.71 -11.06
N LEU A 74 -10.53 8.77 -10.84
CA LEU A 74 -9.15 8.97 -11.32
C LEU A 74 -9.16 8.83 -12.83
N ARG A 75 -8.81 9.91 -13.53
CA ARG A 75 -8.67 9.91 -14.99
C ARG A 75 -7.23 9.67 -15.37
N VAL A 76 -7.01 8.73 -16.27
CA VAL A 76 -5.67 8.38 -16.76
C VAL A 76 -5.77 8.34 -18.28
N GLY A 77 -5.04 9.23 -18.96
CA GLY A 77 -5.02 9.38 -20.42
C GLY A 77 -6.32 9.84 -21.10
N ASP A 78 -6.20 10.08 -22.41
CA ASP A 78 -7.31 10.32 -23.34
C ASP A 78 -7.57 9.07 -24.21
N GLU A 79 -8.80 8.84 -24.66
CA GLU A 79 -9.13 7.66 -25.48
C GLU A 79 -8.49 7.68 -26.89
N PRO A 80 -8.04 6.52 -27.43
CA PRO A 80 -7.86 5.22 -26.75
C PRO A 80 -6.51 5.13 -26.04
N TRP A 81 -6.50 4.71 -24.76
CA TRP A 81 -5.29 4.55 -23.96
C TRP A 81 -5.23 3.16 -23.31
N ARG A 82 -4.06 2.75 -22.83
CA ARG A 82 -3.87 1.46 -22.13
C ARG A 82 -3.10 1.68 -20.83
N ALA A 83 -3.79 1.54 -19.70
CA ALA A 83 -3.17 1.66 -18.39
C ALA A 83 -2.20 0.50 -18.14
N SER A 84 -1.06 0.80 -17.53
CA SER A 84 -0.23 -0.19 -16.85
C SER A 84 -0.23 0.08 -15.35
N VAL A 85 -0.42 -0.97 -14.56
CA VAL A 85 -0.37 -0.92 -13.09
C VAL A 85 0.85 -1.66 -12.57
N LEU A 86 1.44 -1.10 -11.51
CA LEU A 86 2.34 -1.83 -10.65
C LEU A 86 1.51 -2.70 -9.69
N ILE A 87 1.80 -3.99 -9.68
CA ILE A 87 1.32 -4.94 -8.68
C ILE A 87 2.55 -5.41 -7.91
N ASN A 88 2.50 -5.32 -6.59
CA ASN A 88 3.49 -5.96 -5.74
C ASN A 88 2.82 -6.62 -4.54
N GLY A 89 3.36 -7.78 -4.19
CA GLY A 89 2.85 -8.60 -3.11
C GLY A 89 3.28 -8.13 -1.72
N TYR A 90 2.70 -8.77 -0.72
CA TYR A 90 2.86 -8.41 0.67
C TYR A 90 4.25 -8.80 1.21
N GLN A 91 4.74 -9.97 0.80
CA GLN A 91 5.99 -10.58 1.26
C GLN A 91 7.07 -10.55 0.17
N SER A 92 8.33 -10.72 0.59
CA SER A 92 9.49 -10.61 -0.31
C SER A 92 9.56 -11.68 -1.40
N TRP A 93 8.80 -12.78 -1.27
CA TRP A 93 8.68 -13.84 -2.28
C TRP A 93 7.35 -13.79 -3.02
N ASP A 94 6.47 -12.84 -2.68
CA ASP A 94 5.25 -12.64 -3.43
C ASP A 94 5.56 -11.99 -4.77
N TYR A 95 4.66 -12.20 -5.73
CA TYR A 95 4.77 -11.64 -7.06
C TYR A 95 4.88 -10.10 -7.03
N ALA A 96 5.78 -9.54 -7.85
CA ALA A 96 5.79 -8.13 -8.18
C ALA A 96 6.08 -7.94 -9.67
N GLY A 97 5.34 -7.03 -10.32
CA GLY A 97 5.45 -6.78 -11.74
C GLY A 97 4.55 -5.66 -12.24
N ILE A 98 4.74 -5.31 -13.51
CA ILE A 98 3.93 -4.32 -14.22
C ILE A 98 3.01 -5.07 -15.16
N HIS A 99 1.71 -4.78 -15.09
CA HIS A 99 0.69 -5.41 -15.92
C HIS A 99 -0.14 -4.36 -16.63
N PRO A 100 -0.60 -4.62 -17.87
CA PRO A 100 -1.75 -3.90 -18.40
C PRO A 100 -2.93 -4.07 -17.44
N LEU A 101 -3.63 -2.98 -17.12
CA LEU A 101 -4.73 -3.01 -16.16
C LEU A 101 -5.84 -4.01 -16.54
N ASP A 102 -6.08 -4.19 -17.84
CA ASP A 102 -7.02 -5.20 -18.35
C ASP A 102 -6.53 -6.65 -18.21
N GLU A 103 -5.21 -6.88 -18.24
CA GLU A 103 -4.59 -8.23 -18.16
C GLU A 103 -4.10 -8.57 -16.75
N ALA A 104 -4.15 -7.62 -15.81
CA ALA A 104 -3.84 -7.84 -14.40
C ALA A 104 -4.75 -8.90 -13.74
N ILE A 105 -5.84 -9.29 -14.42
CA ILE A 105 -6.73 -10.38 -14.04
C ILE A 105 -6.36 -11.61 -14.90
N THR A 106 -5.68 -12.59 -14.30
CA THR A 106 -5.35 -13.84 -14.99
C THR A 106 -6.61 -14.72 -15.17
N GLU A 107 -6.73 -15.41 -16.30
CA GLU A 107 -7.82 -16.36 -16.56
C GLU A 107 -7.88 -17.47 -15.49
N GLY A 108 -9.00 -17.56 -14.77
CA GLY A 108 -9.28 -18.62 -13.79
C GLY A 108 -9.65 -18.12 -12.39
N ASP A 109 -9.34 -16.87 -12.05
CA ASP A 109 -9.71 -16.28 -10.77
C ASP A 109 -11.15 -15.74 -10.76
N ARG A 110 -11.86 -15.89 -9.63
CA ARG A 110 -13.06 -15.10 -9.35
C ARG A 110 -12.62 -13.63 -9.34
N LYS A 111 -12.87 -12.91 -10.44
CA LYS A 111 -12.56 -11.49 -10.70
C LYS A 111 -12.04 -10.72 -9.46
N PRO A 112 -10.72 -10.57 -9.29
CA PRO A 112 -10.18 -9.84 -8.15
C PRO A 112 -10.03 -8.35 -8.46
N THR A 113 -10.30 -7.49 -7.47
CA THR A 113 -9.68 -6.17 -7.36
C THR A 113 -8.17 -6.30 -7.54
N ALA A 114 -7.57 -5.52 -8.45
CA ALA A 114 -6.11 -5.45 -8.56
C ALA A 114 -5.57 -4.94 -7.22
N THR A 115 -4.79 -5.76 -6.53
CA THR A 115 -4.22 -5.44 -5.22
C THR A 115 -2.73 -5.17 -5.34
N SER A 116 -2.27 -4.13 -4.66
CA SER A 116 -0.85 -3.82 -4.55
C SER A 116 -0.54 -3.44 -3.11
N TRP A 117 0.57 -3.92 -2.56
CA TRP A 117 0.95 -3.67 -1.18
C TRP A 117 2.03 -2.60 -1.12
N TRP A 118 1.97 -1.65 -0.19
CA TRP A 118 3.02 -0.62 0.01
C TRP A 118 3.14 0.43 -1.10
N THR A 119 2.93 0.07 -2.36
CA THR A 119 3.00 0.96 -3.52
C THR A 119 1.89 0.61 -4.48
N ALA A 120 1.22 1.62 -4.99
CA ALA A 120 0.28 1.55 -6.10
C ALA A 120 0.76 2.55 -7.14
N ALA A 121 0.91 2.14 -8.39
CA ALA A 121 1.24 3.05 -9.48
C ALA A 121 0.41 2.70 -10.69
N ILE A 122 -0.09 3.72 -11.40
CA ILE A 122 -0.77 3.57 -12.67
C ILE A 122 -0.26 4.61 -13.66
N SER A 123 -0.03 4.17 -14.90
CA SER A 123 0.46 5.02 -15.99
C SER A 123 -0.36 4.81 -17.26
N ASP A 124 -0.65 5.89 -17.98
CA ASP A 124 -1.16 5.87 -19.37
C ASP A 124 -0.04 5.82 -20.43
N GLY A 125 1.22 6.00 -20.02
CA GLY A 125 2.38 6.09 -20.91
C GLY A 125 2.97 7.50 -21.03
N GLU A 126 2.23 8.53 -20.61
CA GLU A 126 2.69 9.92 -20.53
C GLU A 126 2.80 10.34 -19.06
N ALA A 127 1.71 10.24 -18.32
CA ALA A 127 1.64 10.54 -16.90
C ALA A 127 1.65 9.28 -16.02
N MET A 128 1.85 9.51 -14.72
CA MET A 128 1.72 8.49 -13.71
C MET A 128 1.13 9.05 -12.43
N PHE A 129 0.16 8.32 -11.87
CA PHE A 129 -0.27 8.48 -10.50
C PHE A 129 0.40 7.41 -9.63
N VAL A 130 0.92 7.81 -8.47
CA VAL A 130 1.57 6.93 -7.50
C VAL A 130 1.00 7.18 -6.11
N ALA A 131 0.59 6.11 -5.44
CA ALA A 131 0.30 6.07 -4.01
C ALA A 131 1.35 5.21 -3.32
N GLN A 132 2.07 5.77 -2.35
CA GLN A 132 3.21 5.15 -1.71
C GLN A 132 3.11 5.26 -0.20
N VAL A 133 3.18 4.13 0.50
CA VAL A 133 3.38 4.12 1.96
C VAL A 133 4.79 4.60 2.26
N LEU A 134 4.93 5.69 3.01
CA LEU A 134 6.25 6.24 3.35
C LEU A 134 6.95 5.41 4.43
N ARG A 135 6.18 4.84 5.36
CA ARG A 135 6.70 3.99 6.42
C ARG A 135 5.68 2.94 6.79
N ALA A 136 6.09 1.68 6.84
CA ALA A 136 5.28 0.55 7.28
C ALA A 136 5.61 0.21 8.74
N SER A 137 5.22 1.07 9.67
CA SER A 137 5.62 0.93 11.07
C SER A 137 4.73 -0.06 11.84
N ARG A 138 3.44 -0.09 11.49
CA ARG A 138 2.44 -0.83 12.26
C ARG A 138 1.39 -1.50 11.39
N PHE A 139 1.15 -0.98 10.19
CA PHE A 139 0.08 -1.43 9.32
C PHE A 139 0.63 -2.03 8.04
N ALA A 140 -0.15 -2.94 7.46
CA ALA A 140 -0.01 -3.33 6.08
C ALA A 140 -1.02 -2.54 5.26
N THR A 141 -0.54 -1.74 4.32
CA THR A 141 -1.43 -0.99 3.42
C THR A 141 -1.62 -1.78 2.14
N VAL A 142 -2.88 -2.06 1.82
CA VAL A 142 -3.28 -2.60 0.53
C VAL A 142 -3.96 -1.50 -0.26
N PHE A 143 -3.50 -1.33 -1.49
CA PHE A 143 -4.14 -0.50 -2.50
C PHE A 143 -4.98 -1.41 -3.39
N ARG A 144 -6.20 -0.98 -3.68
CA ARG A 144 -7.16 -1.67 -4.54
C ARG A 144 -7.67 -0.73 -5.59
N TRP A 145 -7.71 -1.22 -6.82
CA TRP A 145 -8.32 -0.54 -7.95
C TRP A 145 -9.46 -1.42 -8.44
N HIS A 146 -10.61 -0.82 -8.75
CA HIS A 146 -11.66 -1.49 -9.49
C HIS A 146 -11.79 -0.83 -10.86
N TYR A 147 -11.59 -1.63 -11.89
CA TYR A 147 -11.67 -1.24 -13.28
C TYR A 147 -12.08 -2.45 -14.10
N HIS A 148 -13.02 -2.28 -15.02
CA HIS A 148 -13.43 -3.34 -15.92
C HIS A 148 -13.82 -2.75 -17.27
N ARG A 149 -13.09 -3.15 -18.32
CA ARG A 149 -13.32 -2.68 -19.69
C ARG A 149 -14.78 -2.83 -20.13
N ASP A 150 -15.39 -3.98 -19.84
CA ASP A 150 -16.77 -4.27 -20.28
C ASP A 150 -17.85 -3.67 -19.36
N GLU A 151 -17.50 -2.98 -18.26
CA GLU A 151 -18.48 -2.27 -17.42
C GLU A 151 -18.81 -0.88 -17.99
N HIS A 152 -18.24 -0.51 -19.14
CA HIS A 152 -18.50 0.75 -19.83
C HIS A 152 -19.35 0.54 -21.10
N ALA A 153 -20.24 1.50 -21.37
CA ALA A 153 -21.06 1.49 -22.56
C ALA A 153 -20.25 2.02 -23.77
N GLY A 154 -19.91 1.15 -24.72
CA GLY A 154 -19.25 1.57 -25.96
C GLY A 154 -18.25 0.54 -26.50
N GLY A 155 -17.58 0.91 -27.59
CA GLY A 155 -16.48 0.14 -28.17
C GLY A 155 -15.08 0.70 -27.85
N THR A 156 -14.99 1.73 -27.01
CA THR A 156 -13.74 2.40 -26.63
C THR A 156 -13.29 2.00 -25.23
N LEU A 157 -11.99 2.17 -24.95
CA LEU A 157 -11.41 1.87 -23.64
C LEU A 157 -11.72 3.01 -22.66
N PRO A 158 -12.27 2.73 -21.47
CA PRO A 158 -12.67 3.77 -20.53
C PRO A 158 -11.48 4.54 -19.94
N THR A 159 -11.60 5.86 -19.79
CA THR A 159 -10.60 6.78 -19.20
C THR A 159 -10.65 6.89 -17.70
N ASP A 160 -11.79 6.52 -17.11
CA ASP A 160 -12.05 6.72 -15.70
C ASP A 160 -11.79 5.40 -14.96
N ILE A 161 -11.02 5.49 -13.88
CA ILE A 161 -10.91 4.43 -12.88
C ILE A 161 -11.95 4.77 -11.81
N PRO A 162 -13.10 4.06 -11.80
CA PRO A 162 -14.25 4.46 -10.99
C PRO A 162 -14.01 4.24 -9.51
N MET A 163 -13.01 3.44 -9.11
CA MET A 163 -12.70 3.25 -7.71
C MET A 163 -11.21 2.98 -7.45
N PHE A 164 -10.68 3.71 -6.48
CA PHE A 164 -9.36 3.50 -5.89
C PHE A 164 -9.47 3.57 -4.38
N ILE A 165 -8.98 2.54 -3.69
CA ILE A 165 -9.07 2.42 -2.24
C ILE A 165 -7.69 2.12 -1.69
N ALA A 166 -7.28 2.85 -0.67
CA ALA A 166 -6.20 2.44 0.22
C ALA A 166 -6.82 1.97 1.53
N GLU A 167 -6.50 0.75 1.95
CA GLU A 167 -6.88 0.22 3.26
C GLU A 167 -5.62 -0.11 4.06
N GLN A 168 -5.63 0.19 5.36
CA GLN A 168 -4.58 -0.23 6.28
C GLN A 168 -5.15 -1.22 7.28
N HIS A 169 -4.58 -2.42 7.22
CA HIS A 169 -4.92 -3.55 8.07
C HIS A 169 -3.77 -3.86 9.02
N GLY A 170 -4.02 -4.74 9.98
CA GLY A 170 -2.99 -5.21 10.89
C GLY A 170 -2.00 -6.08 10.15
N SER A 171 -0.74 -5.69 10.20
CA SER A 171 0.31 -6.60 9.80
C SER A 171 0.54 -7.61 10.93
N PRO A 172 0.70 -8.91 10.64
CA PRO A 172 1.26 -9.86 11.59
C PRO A 172 2.73 -9.57 11.98
N LEU A 173 3.32 -8.41 11.65
CA LEU A 173 4.66 -8.02 12.11
C LEU A 173 4.81 -8.01 13.65
N SER A 174 3.71 -7.92 14.41
CA SER A 174 3.69 -8.06 15.87
C SER A 174 3.70 -9.51 16.37
N GLU A 175 3.52 -10.50 15.48
CA GLU A 175 3.57 -11.94 15.79
C GLU A 175 4.66 -12.60 14.93
N PRO A 176 5.93 -12.55 15.35
CA PRO A 176 7.07 -13.09 14.60
C PRO A 176 6.92 -14.57 14.21
N GLU A 177 6.11 -15.31 14.97
CA GLU A 177 5.84 -16.74 14.78
C GLU A 177 4.82 -17.02 13.66
N GLN A 178 4.04 -16.01 13.26
CA GLN A 178 3.02 -16.08 12.20
C GLN A 178 3.39 -15.25 10.96
N ARG A 179 4.69 -15.18 10.64
CA ARG A 179 5.19 -14.51 9.42
C ARG A 179 4.67 -15.11 8.11
N SER A 180 3.84 -16.15 8.14
CA SER A 180 3.12 -16.69 6.99
C SER A 180 1.64 -16.31 7.08
N GLY A 181 1.16 -15.45 6.18
CA GLY A 181 -0.27 -15.13 6.09
C GLY A 181 -0.55 -13.71 5.58
N LEU A 182 -1.74 -13.51 5.02
CA LEU A 182 -2.23 -12.19 4.64
C LEU A 182 -2.52 -11.34 5.90
N PRO A 183 -2.39 -10.01 5.82
CA PRO A 183 -2.83 -9.09 6.87
C PRO A 183 -4.28 -9.33 7.29
N GLN A 184 -4.53 -9.21 8.59
CA GLN A 184 -5.83 -9.46 9.21
C GLN A 184 -6.42 -8.16 9.76
N GLU A 185 -7.72 -8.16 10.03
CA GLU A 185 -8.35 -7.05 10.75
C GLU A 185 -7.67 -6.85 12.10
N LEU A 186 -7.38 -5.60 12.44
CA LEU A 186 -6.87 -5.29 13.77
C LEU A 186 -7.96 -5.52 14.80
N ARG A 187 -7.55 -5.82 16.02
CA ARG A 187 -8.38 -5.73 17.21
C ARG A 187 -7.59 -4.98 18.27
N LEU A 188 -7.09 -3.81 17.88
CA LEU A 188 -6.22 -3.02 18.73
C LEU A 188 -7.07 -2.29 19.75
N GLU A 189 -6.83 -2.53 21.03
CA GLU A 189 -7.41 -1.73 22.09
C GLU A 189 -6.71 -0.37 22.15
N LEU A 190 -7.50 0.71 22.02
CA LEU A 190 -7.06 2.08 22.20
C LEU A 190 -7.60 2.57 23.55
N GLY A 191 -6.69 2.73 24.52
CA GLY A 191 -7.05 3.13 25.88
C GLY A 191 -7.66 4.55 25.97
N PRO A 192 -8.27 4.89 27.11
CA PRO A 192 -8.75 6.24 27.39
C PRO A 192 -7.62 7.27 27.27
N GLN A 193 -7.93 8.45 26.71
CA GLN A 193 -6.99 9.56 26.53
C GLN A 193 -5.72 9.20 25.73
N THR A 194 -5.81 8.21 24.84
CA THR A 194 -4.71 7.81 23.96
C THR A 194 -5.06 8.03 22.49
N GLY A 195 -4.04 7.94 21.62
CA GLY A 195 -4.19 8.12 20.19
C GLY A 195 -3.39 7.10 19.37
N LEU A 196 -3.76 7.01 18.10
CA LEU A 196 -3.14 6.14 17.11
C LEU A 196 -3.02 6.89 15.78
N VAL A 197 -1.84 6.83 15.17
CA VAL A 197 -1.57 7.43 13.86
C VAL A 197 -1.45 6.32 12.82
N SER A 198 -2.01 6.54 11.63
CA SER A 198 -1.91 5.67 10.47
C SER A 198 -0.50 5.67 9.90
N ASP A 199 -0.15 4.69 9.09
CA ASP A 199 1.08 4.78 8.31
C ASP A 199 0.87 5.85 7.20
N PRO A 200 1.79 6.82 7.01
CA PRO A 200 1.56 7.93 6.07
C PRO A 200 1.63 7.45 4.61
N ILE A 201 0.69 7.93 3.79
CA ILE A 201 0.60 7.62 2.35
C ILE A 201 0.88 8.88 1.55
N LEU A 202 1.95 8.86 0.76
CA LEU A 202 2.25 9.88 -0.23
C LEU A 202 1.48 9.62 -1.52
N LEU A 203 0.79 10.64 -2.02
CA LEU A 203 0.19 10.68 -3.34
C LEU A 203 0.98 11.63 -4.24
N LEU A 204 1.37 11.13 -5.42
CA LEU A 204 2.07 11.89 -6.45
C LEU A 204 1.38 11.71 -7.79
N TYR A 205 1.45 12.76 -8.59
CA TYR A 205 1.09 12.74 -10.00
C TYR A 205 2.18 13.48 -10.77
N GLY A 206 2.51 13.02 -11.97
CA GLY A 206 3.45 13.72 -12.85
C GLY A 206 3.52 13.16 -14.25
N ASP A 207 3.99 14.00 -15.17
CA ASP A 207 4.05 13.76 -16.63
C ASP A 207 5.32 13.00 -17.07
N ASP A 208 6.16 12.58 -16.11
CA ASP A 208 7.24 11.62 -16.33
C ASP A 208 7.04 10.48 -15.32
N GLY A 209 6.52 9.36 -15.81
CA GLY A 209 6.19 8.24 -14.95
C GLY A 209 7.40 7.64 -14.23
N THR A 210 8.55 7.55 -14.87
CA THR A 210 9.75 6.97 -14.24
C THR A 210 10.28 7.90 -13.16
N ALA A 211 10.35 9.21 -13.43
CA ALA A 211 10.76 10.19 -12.43
C ALA A 211 9.78 10.23 -11.25
N THR A 212 8.48 10.16 -11.52
CA THR A 212 7.43 10.19 -10.49
C THR A 212 7.51 8.97 -9.58
N LEU A 213 7.64 7.76 -10.13
CA LEU A 213 7.81 6.54 -9.34
C LEU A 213 9.11 6.56 -8.54
N ARG A 214 10.22 6.96 -9.15
CA ARG A 214 11.52 7.06 -8.46
C ARG A 214 11.44 8.03 -7.29
N LYS A 215 10.81 9.18 -7.47
CA LYS A 215 10.60 10.17 -6.41
C LYS A 215 9.82 9.58 -5.23
N ALA A 216 8.71 8.89 -5.51
CA ALA A 216 7.91 8.22 -4.48
C ALA A 216 8.75 7.19 -3.69
N LEU A 217 9.51 6.34 -4.40
CA LEU A 217 10.35 5.31 -3.78
C LEU A 217 11.52 5.92 -2.98
N THR A 218 12.10 7.03 -3.45
CA THR A 218 13.12 7.78 -2.70
C THR A 218 12.55 8.36 -1.42
N ALA A 219 11.36 8.99 -1.48
CA ALA A 219 10.69 9.53 -0.29
C ALA A 219 10.39 8.43 0.74
N ALA A 220 9.87 7.28 0.29
CA ALA A 220 9.67 6.12 1.16
C ALA A 220 10.98 5.58 1.74
N GLY A 221 12.04 5.51 0.92
CA GLY A 221 13.37 5.13 1.38
C GLY A 221 13.89 6.06 2.49
N HIS A 222 13.79 7.38 2.31
CA HIS A 222 14.20 8.34 3.33
C HIS A 222 13.37 8.21 4.61
N ALA A 223 12.04 8.12 4.49
CA ALA A 223 11.13 7.98 5.64
C ALA A 223 11.32 6.66 6.42
N ALA A 224 11.72 5.59 5.74
CA ALA A 224 12.02 4.29 6.35
C ALA A 224 13.47 4.15 6.85
N GLY A 225 14.34 5.15 6.64
CA GLY A 225 15.75 5.08 7.02
C GLY A 225 16.54 4.10 6.15
N ALA A 226 16.35 4.16 4.85
CA ALA A 226 16.96 3.27 3.87
C ALA A 226 18.47 3.14 4.06
N ARG A 227 18.95 1.91 3.91
CA ARG A 227 20.38 1.58 3.97
C ARG A 227 20.84 1.20 2.57
N SER A 228 21.74 1.99 2.01
CA SER A 228 22.44 1.64 0.78
C SER A 228 23.78 0.99 1.10
N PHE A 229 24.07 -0.15 0.47
CA PHE A 229 25.40 -0.75 0.55
C PHE A 229 26.24 -0.21 -0.62
N PRO A 230 27.49 0.21 -0.38
CA PRO A 230 28.36 0.71 -1.45
C PRO A 230 28.69 -0.37 -2.49
N THR A 231 28.62 -1.64 -2.08
CA THR A 231 28.85 -2.80 -2.94
C THR A 231 27.74 -3.82 -2.71
N VAL A 232 27.11 -4.31 -3.78
CA VAL A 232 26.09 -5.37 -3.70
C VAL A 232 26.79 -6.68 -3.28
N PRO A 233 26.38 -7.33 -2.18
CA PRO A 233 26.98 -8.57 -1.74
C PRO A 233 26.73 -9.68 -2.77
N ARG A 234 27.75 -10.49 -3.02
CA ARG A 234 27.64 -11.72 -3.81
C ARG A 234 27.49 -12.89 -2.84
N GLY A 235 26.62 -13.84 -3.17
CA GLY A 235 26.36 -15.00 -2.32
C GLY A 235 25.68 -16.12 -3.09
N TRP A 236 25.51 -17.26 -2.42
CA TRP A 236 24.81 -18.42 -2.95
C TRP A 236 23.45 -18.57 -2.25
N CYS A 237 22.41 -18.88 -3.01
CA CYS A 237 21.06 -19.10 -2.50
C CYS A 237 20.58 -20.51 -2.90
N SER A 238 20.33 -21.38 -1.92
CA SER A 238 19.84 -22.75 -2.14
C SER A 238 18.43 -22.81 -2.73
N TRP A 239 17.64 -21.75 -2.57
CA TRP A 239 16.20 -21.78 -2.83
C TRP A 239 15.85 -22.27 -4.25
N TYR A 240 16.57 -21.77 -5.26
CA TYR A 240 16.30 -22.11 -6.66
C TYR A 240 16.78 -23.51 -7.08
N HIS A 241 17.44 -24.24 -6.19
CA HIS A 241 17.89 -25.62 -6.42
C HIS A 241 17.19 -26.62 -5.49
N LEU A 242 17.09 -26.28 -4.19
CA LEU A 242 16.61 -27.18 -3.14
C LEU A 242 15.21 -26.82 -2.64
N GLY A 243 14.70 -25.61 -2.88
CA GLY A 243 13.41 -25.15 -2.38
C GLY A 243 13.21 -25.43 -0.89
N LEU A 244 12.08 -26.04 -0.53
CA LEU A 244 11.77 -26.46 0.84
C LEU A 244 12.51 -27.73 1.30
N ALA A 245 13.26 -28.40 0.42
CA ALA A 245 13.97 -29.65 0.72
C ALA A 245 15.39 -29.43 1.27
N VAL A 246 15.70 -28.24 1.78
CA VAL A 246 16.99 -27.96 2.42
C VAL A 246 17.11 -28.80 3.70
N VAL A 247 18.17 -29.61 3.76
CA VAL A 247 18.52 -30.40 4.95
C VAL A 247 19.89 -29.96 5.44
N ILE A 248 20.02 -29.61 6.73
CA ILE A 248 21.32 -29.38 7.36
C ILE A 248 21.78 -30.73 7.92
N SER A 249 22.79 -31.34 7.31
CA SER A 249 23.48 -32.47 7.93
C SER A 249 24.49 -31.94 8.95
N HIS A 250 24.37 -32.36 10.21
CA HIS A 250 25.44 -32.18 11.19
C HIS A 250 26.58 -33.15 10.90
N GLY A 251 27.27 -32.94 9.77
CA GLY A 251 28.50 -33.64 9.42
C GLY A 251 29.70 -32.73 9.69
N THR A 252 30.77 -33.33 10.21
CA THR A 252 32.11 -32.74 10.38
C THR A 252 32.47 -31.82 9.21
N PRO A 253 33.03 -30.61 9.43
CA PRO A 253 33.24 -29.65 8.35
C PRO A 253 34.11 -30.26 7.24
N PRO A 254 33.71 -30.15 5.97
CA PRO A 254 34.57 -30.56 4.87
C PRO A 254 35.79 -29.63 4.83
N SER A 255 36.97 -30.19 4.57
CA SER A 255 38.17 -29.43 4.28
C SER A 255 37.93 -28.59 3.03
N TRP A 256 37.77 -27.29 3.18
CA TRP A 256 37.70 -26.35 2.06
C TRP A 256 39.02 -26.45 1.26
N PRO A 257 39.00 -26.72 -0.06
CA PRO A 257 40.19 -26.58 -0.87
C PRO A 257 40.58 -25.09 -0.91
N SER A 258 41.84 -24.81 -0.58
CA SER A 258 42.43 -23.49 -0.42
C SER A 258 42.66 -22.71 -1.73
N GLU A 259 41.93 -23.01 -2.80
CA GLU A 259 42.13 -22.37 -4.10
C GLU A 259 40.81 -21.88 -4.67
N CYS A 260 40.57 -20.57 -4.55
CA CYS A 260 39.65 -19.86 -5.45
C CYS A 260 40.40 -19.60 -6.76
N PRO A 261 39.89 -20.02 -7.93
CA PRO A 261 40.42 -19.53 -9.20
C PRO A 261 40.10 -18.04 -9.30
N SER A 262 41.14 -17.25 -9.55
CA SER A 262 41.02 -15.83 -9.92
C SER A 262 40.23 -15.70 -11.22
N TRP A 263 39.17 -14.90 -11.18
CA TRP A 263 38.52 -14.30 -12.35
C TRP A 263 38.77 -12.80 -12.33
#